data_AF-A0A4V3RH70-F1
#
_entry.id   AF-A0A4V3RH70-F1
#
_cell.length_a   1.000
_cell.length_b   1.000
_cell.length_c   1.000
_cell.angle_alpha   90.00
_cell.angle_beta   90.00
_cell.angle_gamma   90.00
#
_symmetry.space_group_name_H-M   'P 1'
#
loop_
_entity.id
_entity.type
_entity.pdbx_description
1 polymer ?
#
loop_
_entity_poly.entity_id
_entity_poly.type
_entity_poly.pdbx_seq_one_letter_code
_entity_poly.pdbx_strand_id
1 'polypeptide(L)'
;MNTSPEIAIIEPNTLTCLGLKGILEEMIPMATIRIFRRFNELMDDTPDMYAHYFISAQVYVEHNAFFLPRKRKTIVLASDSPQFQLSGVP
;
A
#
# COMPACT_ATOMS: atom_id res chain seq x y z
N MET A 1 1.26 20.97 14.46
CA MET A 1 0.77 20.89 13.07
C MET A 1 0.06 19.56 12.93
N ASN A 2 -1.26 19.56 12.72
CA ASN A 2 -1.98 18.32 12.41
C ASN A 2 -1.71 17.98 10.95
N THR A 3 -0.65 17.20 10.69
CA THR A 3 -0.43 16.62 9.37
C THR A 3 -1.42 15.47 9.21
N SER A 4 -2.46 15.67 8.41
CA SER A 4 -3.35 14.60 7.96
C SER A 4 -2.50 13.45 7.39
N PRO A 5 -2.72 12.20 7.80
CA PRO A 5 -1.93 11.08 7.29
C PRO A 5 -2.19 10.90 5.79
N GLU A 6 -1.13 10.77 5.00
CA GLU A 6 -1.22 10.35 3.60
C GLU A 6 -1.07 8.83 3.52
N ILE A 7 -1.98 8.16 2.83
CA ILE A 7 -1.99 6.71 2.64
C ILE A 7 -1.87 6.42 1.15
N ALA A 8 -0.90 5.59 0.77
CA ALA A 8 -0.74 5.13 -0.59
C ALA A 8 -1.39 3.77 -0.79
N ILE A 9 -2.16 3.62 -1.86
CA ILE A 9 -2.64 2.34 -2.39
C ILE A 9 -1.88 2.08 -3.68
N ILE A 10 -1.13 0.99 -3.75
CA ILE A 10 -0.39 0.56 -4.93
C ILE A 10 -0.98 -0.76 -5.41
N GLU A 11 -1.89 -0.67 -6.37
CA GLU A 11 -2.68 -1.80 -6.84
C GLU A 11 -3.14 -1.59 -8.30
N PRO A 12 -2.90 -2.54 -9.22
CA PRO A 12 -3.34 -2.42 -10.60
C PRO A 12 -4.86 -2.54 -10.76
N ASN A 13 -5.58 -3.26 -9.88
CA ASN A 13 -7.03 -3.42 -10.01
C ASN A 13 -7.80 -2.15 -9.59
N THR A 14 -8.51 -1.54 -10.56
CA THR A 14 -9.28 -0.30 -10.36
C THR A 14 -10.31 -0.41 -9.25
N LEU A 15 -11.05 -1.53 -9.22
CA LEU A 15 -12.16 -1.71 -8.30
C LEU A 15 -11.65 -1.94 -6.89
N THR A 16 -10.55 -2.67 -6.73
CA THR A 16 -9.86 -2.79 -5.44
C THR A 16 -9.43 -1.43 -4.91
N CYS A 17 -8.80 -0.59 -5.75
CA CYS A 17 -8.39 0.75 -5.35
C CYS A 17 -9.56 1.63 -4.91
N LEU A 18 -10.64 1.65 -5.69
CA LEU A 18 -11.81 2.48 -5.41
C LEU A 18 -12.54 2.00 -4.14
N GLY A 19 -12.73 0.68 -4.00
CA GLY A 19 -13.36 0.10 -2.81
C GLY A 19 -12.55 0.38 -1.55
N LEU A 20 -11.24 0.13 -1.59
CA LEU A 20 -10.36 0.39 -0.46
C LEU A 20 -10.28 1.88 -0.10
N LYS A 21 -10.21 2.75 -1.11
CA LYS A 21 -10.25 4.21 -0.90
C LYS A 21 -11.54 4.62 -0.18
N GLY A 22 -12.69 4.14 -0.62
CA GLY A 22 -13.98 4.45 0.02
C GLY A 22 -14.02 4.00 1.48
N ILE A 23 -13.58 2.77 1.77
CA ILE A 23 -13.51 2.25 3.14
C ILE A 23 -12.57 3.11 4.02
N LEU A 24 -11.40 3.47 3.51
CA LEU A 24 -10.43 4.28 4.25
C LEU A 24 -10.93 5.70 4.49
N GLU A 25 -11.61 6.31 3.52
CA GLU A 25 -12.22 7.64 3.67
C GLU A 25 -13.36 7.64 4.70
N GLU A 26 -14.13 6.54 4.80
CA GLU A 26 -15.16 6.38 5.83
C GLU A 26 -14.55 6.20 7.23
N MET A 27 -13.55 5.33 7.34
CA MET A 27 -12.91 5.01 8.63
C MET A 27 -11.99 6.13 9.15
N ILE A 28 -11.34 6.85 8.24
CA ILE A 28 -10.26 7.80 8.52
C ILE A 28 -10.52 9.08 7.68
N PRO A 29 -11.56 9.89 7.99
CA PRO A 29 -12.01 10.97 7.09
C PRO A 29 -11.00 12.09 6.85
N MET A 30 -10.06 12.30 7.77
CA MET A 30 -8.98 13.27 7.60
C MET A 30 -7.75 12.74 6.85
N ALA A 31 -7.72 11.47 6.43
CA ALA A 31 -6.61 10.94 5.63
C ALA A 31 -6.70 11.40 4.17
N THR A 32 -5.55 11.67 3.58
CA THR A 32 -5.44 11.82 2.13
C THR A 32 -5.08 10.47 1.53
N ILE A 33 -5.96 9.93 0.68
CA ILE A 33 -5.72 8.64 0.02
C ILE A 33 -5.20 8.87 -1.39
N ARG A 34 -4.03 8.33 -1.71
CA ARG A 34 -3.43 8.36 -3.04
C ARG A 34 -3.41 6.97 -3.65
N ILE A 35 -3.73 6.89 -4.93
CA ILE A 35 -3.77 5.64 -5.69
C ILE A 35 -2.69 5.68 -6.77
N PHE A 36 -1.88 4.63 -6.80
CA PHE A 36 -0.87 4.36 -7.81
C PHE A 36 -1.19 3.03 -8.47
N ARG A 37 -1.22 2.99 -9.80
CA ARG A 37 -1.51 1.74 -10.53
C ARG A 37 -0.29 0.87 -10.69
N ARG A 38 0.89 1.49 -10.60
CA ARG A 38 2.20 0.85 -10.77
C ARG A 38 3.15 1.41 -9.73
N PHE A 39 4.11 0.58 -9.32
CA PHE A 39 5.14 0.99 -8.37
C PHE A 39 5.97 2.19 -8.87
N ASN A 40 6.24 2.28 -10.17
CA ASN A 40 7.00 3.41 -10.73
C ASN A 40 6.28 4.75 -10.52
N GLU A 41 4.94 4.77 -10.55
CA GLU A 41 4.16 6.00 -10.30
C GLU A 41 4.33 6.48 -8.85
N LEU A 42 4.55 5.57 -7.90
CA LEU A 42 4.93 5.91 -6.52
C LEU A 42 6.36 6.46 -6.45
N MET A 43 7.28 5.90 -7.23
CA MET A 43 8.70 6.33 -7.24
C MET A 43 8.89 7.72 -7.86
N ASP A 44 8.08 8.04 -8.86
CA ASP A 44 8.10 9.34 -9.54
C ASP A 44 7.49 10.48 -8.69
N ASP A 45 6.77 10.14 -7.62
CA ASP A 45 6.22 11.08 -6.64
C ASP A 45 7.24 11.27 -5.50
N THR A 46 6.86 10.91 -4.27
CA THR A 46 7.62 11.11 -3.05
C THR A 46 7.42 9.90 -2.14
N PRO A 47 8.11 8.79 -2.44
CA PRO A 47 7.72 7.47 -1.95
C PRO A 47 7.87 7.30 -0.44
N ASP A 48 8.60 8.16 0.26
CA ASP A 48 8.86 8.07 1.71
C ASP A 48 7.88 8.81 2.61
N MET A 49 6.96 9.60 2.03
CA MET A 49 6.09 10.51 2.80
C MET A 49 4.87 9.82 3.40
N TYR A 50 4.51 8.64 2.91
CA TYR A 50 3.26 7.98 3.28
C TYR A 50 3.33 7.35 4.67
N ALA A 51 2.23 7.53 5.41
CA ALA A 51 2.02 6.91 6.70
C ALA A 51 1.85 5.39 6.57
N HIS A 52 1.11 4.95 5.55
CA HIS A 52 0.88 3.54 5.23
C HIS A 52 0.86 3.28 3.73
N TYR A 53 1.23 2.06 3.35
CA TYR A 53 1.17 1.54 1.98
C TYR A 53 0.26 0.32 1.98
N PHE A 54 -0.83 0.37 1.24
CA PHE A 54 -1.66 -0.80 0.93
C PHE A 54 -1.24 -1.34 -0.43
N ILE A 55 -0.82 -2.61 -0.47
CA ILE A 55 -0.27 -3.24 -1.67
C ILE A 55 -0.79 -4.66 -1.81
N SER A 56 -0.86 -5.21 -3.02
CA SER A 56 -1.04 -6.65 -3.21
C SER A 56 0.23 -7.44 -2.87
N ALA A 57 0.06 -8.73 -2.59
CA ALA A 57 1.18 -9.64 -2.36
C ALA A 57 2.17 -9.67 -3.54
N GLN A 58 1.68 -9.53 -4.77
CA GLN A 58 2.54 -9.46 -5.97
C GLN A 58 3.47 -8.24 -5.93
N VAL A 59 2.93 -7.05 -5.63
CA VAL A 59 3.72 -5.80 -5.50
C VAL A 59 4.76 -5.93 -4.40
N TYR A 60 4.43 -6.59 -3.29
CA TYR A 60 5.39 -6.83 -2.21
C TYR A 60 6.57 -7.70 -2.66
N VAL A 61 6.30 -8.80 -3.38
CA VAL A 61 7.34 -9.72 -3.87
C VAL A 61 8.22 -9.02 -4.91
N GLU A 62 7.63 -8.33 -5.89
CA GLU A 62 8.35 -7.63 -6.95
C GLU A 62 9.21 -6.47 -6.43
N HIS A 63 8.79 -5.80 -5.35
CA HIS A 63 9.44 -4.60 -4.82
C HIS A 63 9.84 -4.72 -3.34
N ASN A 64 10.21 -5.94 -2.92
CA ASN A 64 10.56 -6.27 -1.53
C ASN A 64 11.65 -5.35 -0.94
N ALA A 65 12.65 -4.96 -1.74
CA ALA A 65 13.72 -4.07 -1.30
C ALA A 65 13.21 -2.70 -0.80
N PHE A 66 12.10 -2.22 -1.35
CA PHE A 66 11.47 -0.98 -0.91
C PHE A 66 10.57 -1.20 0.32
N PHE A 67 9.77 -2.27 0.33
CA PHE A 67 8.76 -2.48 1.37
C PHE A 67 9.29 -3.18 2.63
N LEU A 68 10.33 -4.01 2.55
CA LEU A 68 10.89 -4.72 3.71
C LEU A 68 11.42 -3.77 4.81
N PRO A 69 12.22 -2.72 4.49
CA PRO A 69 12.60 -1.72 5.49
C PRO A 69 11.39 -0.97 6.06
N ARG A 70 10.29 -0.91 5.31
CA ARG A 70 9.05 -0.18 5.63
C ARG A 70 7.94 -1.10 6.16
N LYS A 71 8.25 -2.35 6.55
CA LYS A 71 7.27 -3.37 6.96
C LYS A 71 6.23 -2.92 7.99
N ARG A 72 6.60 -2.01 8.91
CA ARG A 72 5.69 -1.46 9.93
C ARG A 72 4.58 -0.57 9.37
N LYS A 73 4.77 -0.05 8.16
CA LYS A 73 3.84 0.82 7.44
C LYS A 73 3.21 0.12 6.23
N THR A 74 3.62 -1.11 5.92
CA THR A 74 3.14 -1.85 4.73
C THR A 74 2.07 -2.85 5.12
N ILE A 75 0.89 -2.72 4.51
CA ILE A 75 -0.26 -3.60 4.69
C ILE A 75 -0.46 -4.35 3.39
N VAL A 76 -0.20 -5.66 3.42
CA VAL A 76 -0.34 -6.53 2.25
C VAL A 76 -1.77 -7.08 2.20
N LEU A 77 -2.46 -6.81 1.10
CA LEU A 77 -3.77 -7.37 0.79
C LEU A 77 -3.59 -8.85 0.39
N ALA A 78 -3.98 -9.76 1.28
CA ALA A 78 -3.90 -11.20 1.04
C ALA A 78 -5.18 -11.70 0.36
N SER A 79 -5.01 -12.56 -0.65
CA SER A 79 -6.09 -13.32 -1.31
C SER A 79 -6.06 -14.77 -0.82
N ASP A 80 -7.20 -15.48 -0.87
CA ASP A 80 -7.33 -16.90 -0.47
C ASP A 80 -6.55 -17.92 -1.36
N SER A 81 -5.80 -17.46 -2.37
CA SER A 81 -4.94 -18.35 -3.15
C SER A 81 -3.72 -18.78 -2.33
N PRO A 82 -3.28 -20.05 -2.41
CA PRO A 82 -2.21 -20.59 -1.57
C PRO A 82 -0.98 -19.69 -1.65
N GLN A 83 -0.69 -19.10 -0.51
CA GLN A 83 0.25 -18.01 -0.35
C GLN A 83 1.66 -18.45 -0.75
N PHE A 84 2.31 -17.59 -1.54
CA PHE A 84 3.75 -17.42 -1.38
C PHE A 84 4.01 -17.31 0.11
N GLN A 85 4.67 -18.32 0.70
CA GLN A 85 5.18 -18.18 2.05
C GLN A 85 6.09 -16.97 2.02
N LEU A 86 5.68 -15.90 2.69
CA LEU A 86 6.49 -14.70 2.92
C LEU A 86 7.57 -15.08 3.95
N SER A 87 8.41 -16.06 3.60
CA SER A 87 9.55 -16.51 4.38
C SER A 87 10.60 -15.41 4.36
N GLY A 88 10.55 -14.57 5.38
CA GLY A 88 11.53 -13.50 5.64
C GLY A 88 11.63 -13.13 7.12
N VAL A 89 11.09 -13.96 8.01
CA VAL A 89 11.28 -13.84 9.45
C VAL A 89 12.10 -15.07 9.88
N PRO A 90 13.34 -14.91 10.39
CA PRO A 90 14.00 -16.01 11.08
C PRO A 90 13.23 -16.39 12.35
#